data_AF-X0YKJ0-F1
#
_entry.id   AF-X0YKJ0-F1
#
_cell.length_a   1.000
_cell.length_b   1.000
_cell.length_c   1.000
_cell.angle_alpha   90.00
_cell.angle_beta   90.00
_cell.angle_gamma   90.00
#
_symmetry.space_group_name_H-M   'P 1'
#
loop_
_entity.id
_entity.type
_entity.pdbx_description
1 polymer ?
#
loop_
_entity_poly.entity_id
_entity_poly.type
_entity_poly.pdbx_seq_one_letter_code
_entity_poly.pdbx_strand_id
1 'polypeptide(L)'
;MCRMFFKCSLESFNLDYKILKKYVKSCHWRYLRKYDLLGHHGLGWGLAYLSEDDNKLVIKRDLTPIYHADWKTLTKIKTRFLLVHARKTLPWKKNFGNVHPISIKEKYLITHNGIIKNFP
;
A
#
# COMPACT_ATOMS: atom_id res chain seq x y z
N MET A 1 11.59 -4.78 -5.32
CA MET A 1 10.50 -5.38 -4.54
C MET A 1 9.62 -4.28 -4.00
N CYS A 2 8.31 -4.51 -3.97
CA CYS A 2 7.32 -3.60 -3.40
C CYS A 2 7.48 -3.50 -1.87
N ARG A 3 6.68 -2.65 -1.22
CA ARG A 3 6.61 -2.58 0.24
C ARG A 3 5.18 -2.68 0.73
N MET A 4 5.00 -3.43 1.80
CA MET A 4 3.70 -3.66 2.41
C MET A 4 3.73 -3.19 3.85
N PHE A 5 2.62 -2.61 4.30
CA PHE A 5 2.37 -2.30 5.70
C PHE A 5 1.02 -2.90 6.07
N PHE A 6 0.98 -3.64 7.17
CA PHE A 6 -0.20 -4.33 7.63
C PHE A 6 -0.41 -4.08 9.11
N LYS A 7 -1.65 -3.79 9.50
CA LYS A 7 -2.07 -3.71 10.89
C LYS A 7 -3.48 -4.27 11.01
N CYS A 8 -3.66 -5.16 11.97
CA CYS A 8 -4.97 -5.73 12.32
C CYS A 8 -5.11 -5.74 13.84
N SER A 9 -6.33 -5.56 14.32
CA SER A 9 -6.67 -5.47 15.74
C SER A 9 -8.12 -5.91 15.93
N LEU A 10 -8.49 -6.31 17.15
CA LEU A 10 -9.89 -6.49 17.53
C LEU A 10 -10.58 -5.13 17.74
N GLU A 11 -9.86 -4.19 18.36
CA GLU A 11 -10.32 -2.83 18.57
C GLU A 11 -9.95 -1.91 17.40
N SER A 12 -10.84 -0.98 17.09
CA SER A 12 -10.58 0.06 16.09
C SER A 12 -9.43 0.96 16.52
N PHE A 13 -8.60 1.35 15.55
CA PHE A 13 -7.50 2.26 15.74
C PHE A 13 -7.51 3.37 14.68
N ASN A 14 -6.95 4.51 15.05
CA ASN A 14 -6.46 5.48 14.08
C ASN A 14 -5.05 5.08 13.62
N LEU A 15 -4.75 5.45 12.38
CA LEU A 15 -3.44 5.27 11.78
C LEU A 15 -2.40 6.16 12.49
N ASP A 16 -1.42 5.54 13.17
CA ASP A 16 -0.34 6.29 13.82
C ASP A 16 0.55 6.95 12.77
N TYR A 17 0.51 8.29 12.72
CA TYR A 17 1.27 9.09 11.78
C TYR A 17 2.78 8.86 11.87
N LYS A 18 3.33 8.60 13.07
CA LYS A 18 4.77 8.34 13.24
C LYS A 18 5.17 7.02 12.57
N ILE A 19 4.37 5.97 12.75
CA ILE A 19 4.58 4.66 12.11
C ILE A 19 4.46 4.80 10.60
N LEU A 20 3.41 5.47 10.15
CA LEU A 20 3.15 5.71 8.73
C LEU A 20 4.28 6.50 8.06
N LYS A 21 4.77 7.56 8.71
CA LYS A 21 5.92 8.34 8.23
C LYS A 21 7.19 7.49 8.10
N LYS A 22 7.44 6.58 9.04
CA LYS A 22 8.56 5.62 8.94
C LYS A 22 8.37 4.69 7.73
N TYR A 23 7.16 4.17 7.52
CA TYR A 23 6.83 3.35 6.35
C TYR A 23 7.02 4.10 5.02
N VAL A 24 6.50 5.33 4.91
CA VAL A 24 6.64 6.17 3.71
C VAL A 24 8.09 6.51 3.45
N LYS A 25 8.87 6.89 4.48
CA LYS A 25 10.32 7.10 4.38
C LYS A 25 11.03 5.86 3.83
N SER A 26 10.57 4.69 4.26
CA SER A 26 11.08 3.41 3.77
C SER A 26 10.87 3.27 2.25
N CYS A 27 9.83 3.87 1.68
CA CYS A 27 9.51 3.78 0.26
C CYS A 27 10.37 4.65 -0.68
N HIS A 28 11.17 5.59 -0.14
CA HIS A 28 12.09 6.46 -0.90
C HIS A 28 13.40 5.76 -1.31
N TRP A 29 14.15 6.38 -2.25
CA TRP A 29 15.54 6.02 -2.56
C TRP A 29 16.40 5.97 -1.29
N ARG A 30 17.44 5.13 -1.33
CA ARG A 30 18.55 5.12 -0.37
C ARG A 30 18.20 4.65 1.02
N TYR A 31 16.93 4.27 1.28
CA TYR A 31 16.58 3.64 2.55
C TYR A 31 17.29 2.28 2.73
N LEU A 32 17.40 1.48 1.66
CA LEU A 32 18.22 0.27 1.64
C LEU A 32 19.01 0.23 0.33
N ARG A 33 20.24 0.77 0.35
CA ARG A 33 21.12 0.89 -0.83
C ARG A 33 21.27 -0.43 -1.61
N LYS A 34 21.30 -1.57 -0.92
CA LYS A 34 21.40 -2.92 -1.52
C LYS A 34 20.22 -3.26 -2.47
N TYR A 35 19.07 -2.62 -2.31
CA TYR A 35 17.84 -2.91 -3.07
C TYR A 35 17.42 -1.77 -4.02
N ASP A 36 18.29 -0.79 -4.25
CA ASP A 36 17.97 0.45 -4.99
C ASP A 36 18.21 0.40 -6.50
N LEU A 37 18.70 -0.72 -7.04
CA LEU A 37 19.12 -0.88 -8.45
C LEU A 37 18.05 -0.49 -9.50
N LEU A 38 16.76 -0.54 -9.17
CA LEU A 38 15.64 -0.26 -10.10
C LEU A 38 14.55 0.68 -9.52
N GLY A 39 14.93 1.63 -8.69
CA GLY A 39 14.08 2.82 -8.42
C GLY A 39 13.09 2.75 -7.25
N HIS A 40 12.44 3.89 -7.02
CA HIS A 40 11.49 4.16 -5.93
C HIS A 40 10.20 3.35 -6.02
N HIS A 41 9.42 3.37 -4.93
CA HIS A 41 8.00 2.98 -4.98
C HIS A 41 7.14 4.13 -5.53
N GLY A 42 7.47 4.57 -6.75
CA GLY A 42 6.87 5.73 -7.42
C GLY A 42 5.78 5.39 -8.42
N LEU A 43 5.47 4.11 -8.62
CA LEU A 43 4.60 3.64 -9.70
C LEU A 43 3.21 3.23 -9.21
N GLY A 44 2.75 3.96 -8.20
CA GLY A 44 1.46 3.80 -7.56
C GLY A 44 1.53 3.15 -6.19
N TRP A 45 0.44 3.30 -5.48
CA TRP A 45 0.20 2.74 -4.17
C TRP A 45 -1.28 2.49 -3.98
N GLY A 46 -1.62 1.63 -3.04
CA GLY A 46 -2.99 1.46 -2.63
C GLY A 46 -3.07 1.11 -1.16
N LEU A 47 -4.26 1.30 -0.62
CA LEU A 47 -4.61 0.84 0.71
C LEU A 47 -5.97 0.17 0.72
N ALA A 48 -6.14 -0.72 1.67
CA ALA A 48 -7.40 -1.33 2.00
C ALA A 48 -7.63 -1.23 3.51
N TYR A 49 -8.85 -0.90 3.90
CA TYR A 49 -9.24 -0.82 5.30
C TYR A 49 -10.69 -1.23 5.48
N LEU A 50 -11.06 -1.62 6.71
CA LEU A 50 -12.45 -1.82 7.08
C LEU A 50 -12.99 -0.51 7.64
N SER A 51 -14.01 0.06 6.99
CA SER A 51 -14.70 1.24 7.51
C SER A 51 -15.37 0.90 8.85
N GLU A 52 -15.17 1.74 9.87
CA GLU A 52 -15.82 1.52 11.18
C GLU A 52 -17.33 1.76 11.10
N ASP A 53 -17.78 2.67 10.25
CA ASP A 53 -19.19 3.10 10.20
C ASP A 53 -20.11 2.01 9.64
N ASP A 54 -19.67 1.30 8.58
CA ASP A 54 -20.50 0.34 7.85
C ASP A 54 -19.87 -1.05 7.69
N ASN A 55 -18.71 -1.29 8.32
CA ASN A 55 -17.94 -2.53 8.23
C ASN A 55 -17.58 -2.97 6.80
N LYS A 56 -17.65 -2.07 5.81
CA LYS A 56 -17.31 -2.41 4.43
C LYS A 56 -15.81 -2.35 4.20
N LEU A 57 -15.35 -3.25 3.34
CA LEU A 57 -14.00 -3.21 2.82
C LEU A 57 -13.87 -2.07 1.82
N VAL A 58 -13.03 -1.08 2.13
CA VAL A 58 -12.74 0.03 1.24
C VAL A 58 -11.36 -0.16 0.66
N ILE A 59 -11.23 -0.04 -0.67
CA ILE A 59 -9.95 -0.09 -1.38
C ILE A 59 -9.75 1.23 -2.12
N LYS A 60 -8.62 1.89 -1.86
CA LYS A 60 -8.18 3.10 -2.56
C LYS A 60 -6.85 2.83 -3.25
N ARG A 61 -6.69 3.30 -4.48
CA ARG A 61 -5.47 3.12 -5.29
C ARG A 61 -5.15 4.41 -6.01
N ASP A 62 -3.87 4.64 -6.25
CA ASP A 62 -3.36 5.83 -6.89
C ASP A 62 -2.11 5.48 -7.73
N LEU A 63 -1.87 6.22 -8.81
CA LEU A 63 -0.72 6.09 -9.69
C LEU A 63 0.42 7.07 -9.35
N THR A 64 0.16 8.02 -8.48
CA THR A 64 1.17 8.95 -7.95
C THR A 64 2.14 8.21 -7.03
N PRO A 65 3.33 8.77 -6.79
CA PRO A 65 4.25 8.22 -5.81
C PRO A 65 3.65 8.23 -4.41
N ILE A 66 3.90 7.16 -3.65
CA ILE A 66 3.34 6.99 -2.30
C ILE A 66 3.69 8.13 -1.32
N TYR A 67 4.83 8.78 -1.54
CA TYR A 67 5.31 9.89 -0.72
C TYR A 67 4.67 11.25 -1.06
N HIS A 68 3.82 11.31 -2.09
CA HIS A 68 3.01 12.50 -2.40
C HIS A 68 1.58 12.41 -1.85
N ALA A 69 1.19 11.26 -1.29
CA ALA A 69 -0.16 11.08 -0.75
C ALA A 69 -0.39 11.91 0.51
N ASP A 70 -1.64 12.36 0.71
CA ASP A 70 -2.05 13.06 1.93
C ASP A 70 -2.25 12.09 3.10
N TRP A 71 -1.14 11.64 3.66
CA TRP A 71 -1.11 10.76 4.82
C TRP A 71 -1.72 11.36 6.07
N LYS A 72 -1.77 12.70 6.18
CA LYS A 72 -2.36 13.39 7.34
C LYS A 72 -3.88 13.25 7.34
N THR A 73 -4.52 13.25 6.18
CA THR A 73 -5.96 12.95 6.11
C THR A 73 -6.22 11.46 6.32
N LEU A 74 -5.35 10.59 5.81
CA LEU A 74 -5.50 9.14 6.01
C LEU A 74 -5.36 8.70 7.48
N THR A 75 -4.67 9.47 8.33
CA THR A 75 -4.61 9.15 9.77
C THR A 75 -5.93 9.33 10.51
N LYS A 76 -6.91 10.01 9.90
CA LYS A 76 -8.27 10.18 10.44
C LYS A 76 -9.15 8.95 10.22
N ILE A 77 -8.71 7.98 9.41
CA ILE A 77 -9.42 6.74 9.19
C ILE A 77 -9.34 5.91 10.47
N LYS A 78 -10.51 5.64 11.06
CA LYS A 78 -10.67 4.69 12.15
C LYS A 78 -11.04 3.33 11.58
N THR A 79 -10.23 2.32 11.91
CA THR A 79 -10.38 0.98 11.35
C THR A 79 -9.76 -0.06 12.26
N ARG A 80 -10.22 -1.31 12.18
CA ARG A 80 -9.59 -2.48 12.82
C ARG A 80 -8.64 -3.24 11.89
N PHE A 81 -8.61 -2.88 10.61
CA PHE A 81 -7.81 -3.55 9.58
C PHE A 81 -7.24 -2.52 8.62
N LEU A 82 -5.95 -2.60 8.35
CA LEU A 82 -5.28 -1.78 7.36
C LEU A 82 -4.23 -2.60 6.62
N LEU A 83 -4.23 -2.48 5.30
CA LEU A 83 -3.21 -2.97 4.42
C LEU A 83 -2.81 -1.88 3.44
N VAL A 84 -1.54 -1.54 3.37
CA VAL A 84 -0.98 -0.56 2.42
C VAL A 84 0.06 -1.25 1.56
N HIS A 85 0.03 -0.98 0.25
CA HIS A 85 1.01 -1.47 -0.71
C HIS A 85 1.61 -0.31 -1.50
N ALA A 86 2.93 -0.25 -1.51
CA ALA A 86 3.71 0.66 -2.34
C ALA A 86 4.33 -0.14 -3.49
N ARG A 87 4.06 0.25 -4.73
CA ARG A 87 4.49 -0.52 -5.90
C ARG A 87 5.84 -0.08 -6.41
N LYS A 88 6.75 -1.05 -6.59
CA LYS A 88 8.03 -0.88 -7.28
C LYS A 88 8.04 -1.74 -8.56
N THR A 89 8.17 -1.09 -9.71
CA THR A 89 8.29 -1.76 -11.02
C THR A 89 9.06 -0.87 -11.99
N LEU A 90 9.10 -1.24 -13.27
CA LEU A 90 9.70 -0.43 -14.34
C LEU A 90 8.70 0.63 -14.81
N PRO A 91 9.13 1.88 -15.10
CA PRO A 91 8.21 3.00 -15.41
C PRO A 91 7.17 2.72 -16.50
N TRP A 92 7.54 1.95 -17.53
CA TRP A 92 6.65 1.58 -18.64
C TRP A 92 5.58 0.53 -18.28
N LYS A 93 5.64 -0.08 -17.09
CA LYS A 93 4.61 -1.02 -16.59
C LYS A 93 3.55 -0.34 -15.71
N LYS A 94 3.44 1.00 -15.77
CA LYS A 94 2.52 1.80 -14.96
C LYS A 94 1.07 1.67 -15.46
N ASN A 95 0.38 0.65 -14.97
CA ASN A 95 -1.06 0.43 -15.17
C ASN A 95 -1.76 0.38 -13.81
N PHE A 96 -2.92 1.06 -13.70
CA PHE A 96 -3.76 1.13 -12.50
C PHE A 96 -4.29 -0.24 -12.06
N GLY A 97 -4.66 -1.11 -13.01
CA GLY A 97 -5.11 -2.47 -12.73
C GLY A 97 -4.07 -3.32 -11.98
N ASN A 98 -2.79 -2.94 -12.10
CA ASN A 98 -1.66 -3.63 -11.47
C ASN A 98 -1.24 -3.00 -10.13
N VAL A 99 -1.98 -2.00 -9.63
CA VAL A 99 -1.75 -1.42 -8.30
C VAL A 99 -2.53 -2.24 -7.27
N HIS A 100 -1.80 -2.77 -6.28
CA HIS A 100 -2.40 -3.48 -5.17
C HIS A 100 -2.87 -2.51 -4.07
N PRO A 101 -3.79 -2.91 -3.18
CA PRO A 101 -4.48 -4.21 -3.10
C PRO A 101 -5.47 -4.46 -4.25
N ILE A 102 -5.64 -5.73 -4.64
CA ILE A 102 -6.62 -6.17 -5.66
C ILE A 102 -7.79 -6.84 -4.94
N SER A 103 -9.03 -6.49 -5.28
CA SER A 103 -10.23 -7.19 -4.79
C SER A 103 -10.42 -8.52 -5.51
N ILE A 104 -10.78 -9.56 -4.75
CA ILE A 104 -11.19 -10.86 -5.27
C ILE A 104 -12.62 -11.11 -4.79
N LYS A 105 -13.57 -11.09 -5.74
CA LYS A 105 -14.99 -11.39 -5.50
C LYS A 105 -15.61 -10.62 -4.31
N GLU A 106 -15.26 -9.33 -4.18
CA GLU A 106 -15.78 -8.35 -3.20
C GLU A 106 -15.50 -8.64 -1.71
N LYS A 107 -15.28 -9.90 -1.32
CA LYS A 107 -15.04 -10.34 0.06
C LYS A 107 -13.57 -10.43 0.42
N TYR A 108 -12.71 -10.67 -0.56
CA TYR A 108 -11.29 -10.91 -0.34
C TYR A 108 -10.46 -9.83 -1.02
N LEU A 109 -9.23 -9.67 -0.53
CA LEU A 109 -8.22 -8.85 -1.17
C LEU A 109 -6.90 -9.59 -1.20
N ILE A 110 -6.05 -9.19 -2.14
CA ILE A 110 -4.69 -9.71 -2.24
C ILE A 110 -3.67 -8.61 -2.52
N THR A 111 -2.57 -8.69 -1.81
CA THR A 111 -1.33 -7.97 -2.10
C THR A 111 -0.22 -8.96 -2.32
N HIS A 112 0.66 -8.69 -3.27
CA HIS A 112 1.84 -9.51 -3.50
C HIS A 112 3.09 -8.62 -3.50
N ASN A 113 4.16 -9.12 -2.88
CA ASN A 113 5.48 -8.50 -2.94
C ASN A 113 6.51 -9.51 -3.44
N GLY A 114 6.74 -9.50 -4.74
CA GLY A 114 7.69 -10.42 -5.35
C GLY A 114 7.49 -10.49 -6.85
N ILE A 115 8.11 -11.50 -7.45
CA ILE A 115 7.92 -11.88 -8.84
C ILE A 115 7.57 -13.36 -8.83
N ILE A 116 6.44 -13.72 -9.43
CA ILE A 116 6.10 -15.12 -9.68
C ILE A 116 6.76 -15.47 -11.02
N LYS A 117 7.69 -16.42 -11.01
CA LYS A 117 8.29 -16.97 -12.23
C LYS A 117 7.34 -18.01 -12.83
N ASN A 118 7.28 -18.09 -14.15
CA ASN A 118 6.50 -19.10 -14.89
C ASN A 118 5.00 -19.07 -14.60
N PHE A 119 4.43 -17.87 -14.40
CA PHE A 119 2.97 -17.71 -14.42
C PHE A 119 2.50 -17.78 -15.88
N PRO A 120 1.45 -18.56 -16.20
CA PRO A 120 0.96 -18.74 -17.56
C PRO A 120 0.53 -17.43 -18.22
#